data_AF-A0A1V6GYZ9-F1
#
_entry.id   AF-A0A1V6GYZ9-F1
#
_cell.length_a   1.000
_cell.length_b   1.000
_cell.length_c   1.000
_cell.angle_alpha   90.00
_cell.angle_beta   90.00
_cell.angle_gamma   90.00
#
_symmetry.space_group_name_H-M   'P 1'
#
loop_
_entity.id
_entity.type
_entity.pdbx_description
1 polymer ?
#
loop_
_entity_poly.entity_id
_entity_poly.type
_entity_poly.pdbx_seq_one_letter_code
_entity_poly.pdbx_strand_id
1 'polypeptide(L)'
;MGFLIGIVISIGIWCLIKQANETANTDTNTPQKTASEGEEMPLTGVMEKRDPTESKVKNQVSSQSPGSAWQVTGSVSQTTEELLGIIRNRKGYLLHVTEFENVASILQKGILSIEQLHRSGIKPRLITGALSQSLDGRKGTTNYVHLAYDESYSMFGAKIYRSEISNPVLIKIDPRIIKERNCLFTDKNAAAYDSAIGTPDQVFSRLDFEKIYCPKHTITSVDAFRYYKRYKQAEILVEELIPTEYIAEIVLPTSKTFRQAIPPHIRVTYADTKKMLSYNFGMRWSFEF
;
A
#
# COMPACT_ATOMS: atom_id res chain seq x y z
N MET A 1 -18.34 47.92 -3.47
CA MET A 1 -17.35 47.77 -4.55
C MET A 1 -16.06 47.26 -3.92
N GLY A 2 -15.91 45.94 -3.85
CA GLY A 2 -15.05 45.27 -2.87
C GLY A 2 -13.69 44.81 -3.40
N PHE A 3 -12.67 45.12 -2.60
CA PHE A 3 -11.47 44.35 -2.27
C PHE A 3 -10.44 44.02 -3.37
N LEU A 4 -9.45 44.92 -3.47
CA LEU A 4 -8.05 44.63 -3.79
C LEU A 4 -7.35 44.25 -2.47
N ILE A 5 -6.99 42.96 -2.27
CA ILE A 5 -6.03 42.54 -1.22
C ILE A 5 -5.19 41.35 -1.70
N GLY A 6 -3.88 41.55 -1.73
CA GLY A 6 -2.87 40.62 -1.18
C GLY A 6 -2.49 39.37 -1.97
N ILE A 7 -1.54 39.50 -2.88
CA ILE A 7 -0.64 38.40 -3.26
C ILE A 7 0.65 38.58 -2.44
N VAL A 8 0.86 37.73 -1.42
CA VAL A 8 2.18 37.54 -0.82
C VAL A 8 2.35 36.07 -0.37
N ILE A 9 3.57 35.55 -0.61
CA ILE A 9 4.23 34.36 -0.03
C ILE A 9 3.75 33.01 -0.61
N SER A 10 4.47 32.33 -1.50
CA SER A 10 5.67 31.56 -1.12
C SER A 10 6.49 31.11 -2.34
N ILE A 11 7.47 31.92 -2.76
CA ILE A 11 8.62 31.45 -3.56
C ILE A 11 9.84 32.05 -2.85
N GLY A 12 10.67 31.23 -2.19
CA GLY A 12 11.90 31.76 -1.59
C GLY A 12 12.59 31.02 -0.43
N ILE A 13 12.22 29.79 -0.07
CA ILE A 13 12.99 29.00 0.93
C ILE A 13 13.35 27.62 0.37
N TRP A 14 14.00 27.61 -0.80
CA TRP A 14 14.73 26.41 -1.25
C TRP A 14 16.06 26.70 -1.97
N CYS A 15 16.42 27.97 -2.19
CA CYS A 15 17.72 28.35 -2.74
C CYS A 15 18.77 28.80 -1.71
N LEU A 16 18.46 28.86 -0.41
CA LEU A 16 19.43 29.32 0.61
C LEU A 16 20.07 28.21 1.46
N ILE A 17 19.69 26.93 1.29
CA ILE A 17 20.32 25.81 2.03
C ILE A 17 21.39 25.10 1.19
N LYS A 18 21.40 25.29 -0.14
CA LYS A 18 22.37 24.61 -1.01
C LYS A 18 23.68 25.38 -1.23
N GLN A 19 23.78 26.63 -0.77
CA GLN A 19 24.95 27.48 -0.98
C GLN A 19 25.82 27.68 0.27
N ALA A 20 25.45 27.08 1.40
CA ALA A 20 26.21 27.13 2.66
C ALA A 20 26.98 25.83 2.98
N ASN A 21 26.81 24.76 2.20
CA ASN A 21 27.43 23.45 2.47
C ASN A 21 28.56 23.06 1.49
N GLU A 22 28.91 23.92 0.53
CA GLU A 22 29.97 23.63 -0.46
C GLU A 22 31.20 24.54 -0.32
N THR A 23 31.31 25.36 0.74
CA THR A 23 32.49 26.24 0.99
C THR A 23 33.25 25.94 2.28
N ALA A 24 33.07 24.76 2.88
CA ALA A 24 33.82 24.38 4.08
C ALA A 24 34.40 22.97 3.97
N ASN A 25 35.30 22.74 3.00
CA ASN A 25 36.33 21.71 3.14
C ASN A 25 37.40 21.83 2.04
N THR A 26 38.29 22.80 2.20
CA THR A 26 39.67 22.73 1.69
C THR A 26 40.59 23.47 2.64
N ASP A 27 41.65 22.77 3.05
CA ASP A 27 42.97 23.26 3.42
C ASP A 27 43.34 23.57 4.89
N THR A 28 43.99 22.55 5.46
CA THR A 28 45.35 22.56 6.06
C THR A 28 45.61 23.00 7.51
N ASN A 29 46.46 22.17 8.13
CA ASN A 29 47.51 22.44 9.14
C ASN A 29 47.17 22.36 10.65
N THR A 30 47.76 21.34 11.28
CA THR A 30 48.21 21.29 12.69
C THR A 30 49.33 22.32 12.93
N PRO A 31 49.48 22.94 14.12
CA PRO A 31 50.28 22.31 15.20
C PRO A 31 49.84 22.62 16.66
N GLN A 32 50.27 21.73 17.59
CA GLN A 32 50.62 21.85 19.04
C GLN A 32 49.99 22.99 19.90
N LYS A 33 49.60 22.83 21.18
CA LYS A 33 50.48 22.62 22.37
C LYS A 33 49.66 22.73 23.69
N THR A 34 50.02 21.93 24.71
CA THR A 34 50.01 22.14 26.19
C THR A 34 48.73 22.53 26.96
N ALA A 35 48.27 21.70 27.92
CA ALA A 35 48.52 21.74 29.39
C ALA A 35 47.73 22.86 30.12
N SER A 36 47.09 22.71 31.28
CA SER A 36 47.30 21.86 32.47
C SER A 36 46.05 21.89 33.39
N GLU A 37 46.02 20.93 34.34
CA GLU A 37 45.49 21.00 35.74
C GLU A 37 44.02 21.43 35.97
N GLY A 38 43.17 20.81 36.78
CA GLY A 38 43.20 20.04 38.04
C GLY A 38 41.81 20.33 38.66
N GLU A 39 41.04 19.40 39.21
CA GLU A 39 41.18 18.85 40.56
C GLU A 39 40.25 17.64 40.77
N GLU A 40 40.71 16.75 41.63
CA GLU A 40 40.15 15.47 42.05
C GLU A 40 39.11 15.58 43.21
N MET A 41 38.03 14.79 43.08
CA MET A 41 37.52 13.79 44.06
C MET A 41 36.82 14.26 45.38
N PRO A 42 36.15 13.36 46.17
CA PRO A 42 35.16 12.32 45.84
C PRO A 42 34.07 12.05 46.95
N LEU A 43 33.33 10.93 46.80
CA LEU A 43 32.62 10.08 47.81
C LEU A 43 31.21 10.54 48.26
N THR A 44 30.18 9.70 48.50
CA THR A 44 29.98 8.26 48.82
C THR A 44 28.51 7.87 48.52
N GLY A 45 28.20 6.64 48.07
CA GLY A 45 27.64 5.52 48.89
C GLY A 45 26.11 5.42 48.75
N VAL A 46 25.39 4.30 48.63
CA VAL A 46 25.58 2.91 49.09
C VAL A 46 24.67 1.97 48.26
N MET A 47 25.18 0.77 47.94
CA MET A 47 24.45 -0.40 47.45
C MET A 47 23.75 -1.14 48.60
N GLU A 48 22.53 -1.63 48.40
CA GLU A 48 21.93 -2.67 49.26
C GLU A 48 21.61 -3.92 48.42
N LYS A 49 22.18 -5.06 48.84
CA LYS A 49 21.93 -6.42 48.32
C LYS A 49 20.67 -7.01 48.96
N ARG A 50 19.91 -7.83 48.23
CA ARG A 50 19.10 -8.93 48.80
C ARG A 50 19.19 -10.21 47.97
N ASP A 51 19.13 -11.32 48.71
CA ASP A 51 19.53 -12.70 48.42
C ASP A 51 18.64 -13.48 47.44
N PRO A 52 19.14 -14.61 46.89
CA PRO A 52 18.41 -15.53 46.00
C PRO A 52 17.90 -16.77 46.76
N THR A 53 16.62 -17.14 46.63
CA THR A 53 16.14 -18.52 46.86
C THR A 53 14.71 -18.74 46.34
N GLU A 54 14.55 -19.82 45.57
CA GLU A 54 13.32 -20.59 45.24
C GLU A 54 12.23 -19.89 44.39
N SER A 55 11.62 -20.49 43.37
CA SER A 55 11.28 -21.90 43.13
C SER A 55 11.11 -22.23 41.64
N LYS A 56 11.47 -23.46 41.27
CA LYS A 56 11.24 -24.12 39.97
C LYS A 56 9.75 -24.15 39.57
N VAL A 57 9.44 -23.80 38.33
CA VAL A 57 8.38 -24.46 37.54
C VAL A 57 8.87 -24.68 36.11
N LYS A 58 9.06 -25.95 35.75
CA LYS A 58 9.11 -26.43 34.35
C LYS A 58 7.67 -26.40 33.82
N ASN A 59 7.48 -25.94 32.59
CA ASN A 59 6.58 -26.56 31.59
C ASN A 59 6.77 -25.87 30.24
N GLN A 60 7.45 -26.54 29.31
CA GLN A 60 6.85 -27.18 28.13
C GLN A 60 6.41 -26.18 27.06
N VAL A 61 7.33 -25.92 26.14
CA VAL A 61 7.06 -25.37 24.81
C VAL A 61 6.36 -26.47 24.01
N SER A 62 5.04 -26.37 23.85
CA SER A 62 4.31 -27.15 22.85
C SER A 62 4.32 -26.39 21.52
N SER A 63 4.97 -26.97 20.52
CA SER A 63 4.83 -26.58 19.11
C SER A 63 3.36 -26.67 18.69
N GLN A 64 2.75 -25.54 18.36
CA GLN A 64 1.47 -25.50 17.66
C GLN A 64 1.68 -25.00 16.22
N SER A 65 1.21 -25.84 15.30
CA SER A 65 1.17 -25.67 13.85
C SER A 65 0.30 -24.47 13.45
N PRO A 66 0.61 -23.74 12.36
CA PRO A 66 -0.24 -22.66 11.88
C PRO A 66 -1.38 -23.24 11.06
N GLY A 67 -2.60 -23.21 11.61
CA GLY A 67 -3.79 -23.73 10.95
C GLY A 67 -5.06 -23.43 11.73
N SER A 68 -5.25 -22.19 12.19
CA SER A 68 -6.55 -21.76 12.69
C SER A 68 -7.42 -21.33 11.51
N ALA A 69 -8.43 -22.13 11.20
CA ALA A 69 -9.53 -21.75 10.33
C ALA A 69 -10.18 -20.46 10.87
N TRP A 70 -10.14 -19.40 10.06
CA TRP A 70 -10.79 -18.13 10.37
C TRP A 70 -12.30 -18.31 10.24
N GLN A 71 -12.98 -18.59 11.36
CA GLN A 71 -14.45 -18.58 11.41
C GLN A 71 -14.90 -17.18 11.82
N VAL A 72 -15.38 -16.39 10.85
CA VAL A 72 -16.13 -15.17 11.13
C VAL A 72 -17.53 -15.59 11.59
N THR A 73 -17.81 -15.52 12.88
CA THR A 73 -19.05 -15.98 13.53
C THR A 73 -20.12 -14.89 13.64
N GLY A 74 -20.28 -14.05 12.60
CA GLY A 74 -21.33 -13.03 12.51
C GLY A 74 -22.23 -13.28 11.30
N SER A 75 -23.53 -13.00 11.41
CA SER A 75 -24.40 -12.91 10.24
C SER A 75 -23.88 -11.79 9.34
N VAL A 76 -23.60 -12.10 8.09
CA VAL A 76 -23.14 -11.12 7.09
C VAL A 76 -24.21 -10.05 6.91
N SER A 77 -23.82 -8.76 6.98
CA SER A 77 -24.79 -7.66 6.88
C SER A 77 -25.42 -7.60 5.50
N GLN A 78 -26.68 -7.14 5.42
CA GLN A 78 -27.38 -6.98 4.14
C GLN A 78 -26.60 -6.08 3.17
N THR A 79 -25.97 -5.02 3.69
CA THR A 79 -25.10 -4.13 2.91
C THR A 79 -23.88 -4.84 2.35
N THR A 80 -23.33 -5.81 3.09
CA THR A 80 -22.22 -6.65 2.58
C THR A 80 -22.68 -7.51 1.41
N GLU A 81 -23.87 -8.12 1.49
CA GLU A 81 -24.43 -8.90 0.38
C GLU A 81 -24.75 -8.03 -0.84
N GLU A 82 -25.30 -6.84 -0.63
CA GLU A 82 -25.57 -5.87 -1.69
C GLU A 82 -24.28 -5.45 -2.41
N LEU A 83 -23.25 -5.09 -1.66
CA LEU A 83 -21.94 -4.74 -2.19
C LEU A 83 -21.32 -5.89 -2.98
N LEU A 84 -21.40 -7.11 -2.46
CA LEU A 84 -20.94 -8.32 -3.15
C LEU A 84 -21.71 -8.55 -4.46
N GLY A 85 -23.03 -8.35 -4.45
CA GLY A 85 -23.88 -8.42 -5.64
C GLY A 85 -23.46 -7.41 -6.71
N ILE A 86 -23.20 -6.16 -6.32
CA ILE A 86 -22.72 -5.11 -7.24
C ILE A 86 -21.38 -5.51 -7.86
N ILE A 87 -20.40 -5.93 -7.06
CA ILE A 87 -19.07 -6.32 -7.56
C ILE A 87 -19.18 -7.50 -8.54
N ARG A 88 -19.98 -8.51 -8.20
CA ARG A 88 -20.21 -9.69 -9.04
C ARG A 88 -20.86 -9.33 -10.38
N ASN A 89 -21.86 -8.47 -10.35
CA ASN A 89 -22.59 -8.04 -11.54
C ASN A 89 -21.78 -7.09 -12.44
N ARG A 90 -20.81 -6.37 -11.90
CA ARG A 90 -19.97 -5.42 -12.66
C ARG A 90 -18.77 -6.11 -13.28
N LYS A 91 -17.83 -6.59 -12.47
CA LYS A 91 -16.58 -7.19 -12.94
C LYS A 91 -16.45 -8.67 -12.58
N GLY A 92 -17.05 -9.11 -11.48
CA GLY A 92 -16.90 -10.48 -11.00
C GLY A 92 -15.62 -10.73 -10.19
N TYR A 93 -14.78 -9.71 -9.99
CA TYR A 93 -13.52 -9.81 -9.27
C TYR A 93 -13.13 -8.48 -8.63
N LEU A 94 -12.21 -8.57 -7.67
CA LEU A 94 -11.40 -7.46 -7.17
C LEU A 94 -10.01 -7.54 -7.78
N LEU A 95 -9.29 -6.42 -7.82
CA LEU A 95 -8.03 -6.33 -8.53
C LEU A 95 -6.88 -5.99 -7.58
N HIS A 96 -5.85 -6.83 -7.57
CA HIS A 96 -4.54 -6.47 -7.06
C HIS A 96 -3.58 -6.29 -8.24
N VAL A 97 -2.78 -5.21 -8.23
CA VAL A 97 -1.72 -5.01 -9.22
C VAL A 97 -0.38 -5.13 -8.52
N THR A 98 0.52 -5.87 -9.15
CA THR A 98 1.86 -6.12 -8.64
C THR A 98 2.85 -6.18 -9.80
N GLU A 99 4.11 -6.47 -9.49
CA GLU A 99 5.17 -6.69 -10.49
C GLU A 99 5.37 -8.18 -10.75
N PHE A 100 5.76 -8.52 -11.98
CA PHE A 100 6.01 -9.90 -12.41
C PHE A 100 6.96 -10.66 -11.48
N GLU A 101 7.97 -9.99 -10.94
CA GLU A 101 8.95 -10.60 -10.02
C GLU A 101 8.32 -11.12 -8.71
N ASN A 102 7.13 -10.63 -8.33
CA ASN A 102 6.43 -11.03 -7.11
C ASN A 102 5.54 -12.26 -7.30
N VAL A 103 5.27 -12.70 -8.55
CA VAL A 103 4.29 -13.78 -8.81
C VAL A 103 4.66 -15.08 -8.11
N ALA A 104 5.94 -15.45 -8.12
CA ALA A 104 6.42 -16.68 -7.48
C ALA A 104 6.14 -16.71 -5.96
N SER A 105 6.44 -15.62 -5.24
CA SER A 105 6.18 -15.55 -3.80
C SER A 105 4.70 -15.48 -3.49
N ILE A 106 3.91 -14.79 -4.32
CA ILE A 106 2.45 -14.74 -4.17
C ILE A 106 1.81 -16.11 -4.34
N LEU A 107 2.25 -16.91 -5.31
CA LEU A 107 1.75 -18.27 -5.49
C LEU A 107 2.11 -19.19 -4.32
N GLN A 108 3.20 -18.91 -3.61
CA GLN A 108 3.64 -19.70 -2.46
C GLN A 108 2.95 -19.26 -1.16
N LYS A 109 2.73 -17.96 -0.96
CA LYS A 109 2.39 -17.38 0.36
C LYS A 109 1.10 -16.57 0.37
N GLY A 110 0.46 -16.39 -0.78
CA GLY A 110 -0.60 -15.40 -0.97
C GLY A 110 -0.07 -13.97 -1.06
N ILE A 111 -0.97 -12.99 -1.08
CA ILE A 111 -0.63 -11.58 -1.14
C ILE A 111 -0.58 -11.05 0.29
N LEU A 112 0.60 -10.70 0.77
CA LEU A 112 0.82 -10.20 2.12
C LEU A 112 0.70 -8.68 2.16
N SER A 113 0.16 -8.14 3.26
CA SER A 113 0.22 -6.71 3.56
C SER A 113 1.68 -6.27 3.76
N ILE A 114 1.95 -4.96 3.70
CA ILE A 114 3.30 -4.42 3.91
C ILE A 114 3.87 -4.84 5.26
N GLU A 115 3.03 -4.79 6.30
CA GLU A 115 3.43 -5.23 7.64
C GLU A 115 3.79 -6.72 7.68
N GLN A 116 3.01 -7.59 7.04
CA GLN A 116 3.30 -9.02 6.99
C GLN A 116 4.52 -9.35 6.11
N LEU A 117 4.77 -8.58 5.06
CA LEU A 117 6.01 -8.68 4.25
C LEU A 117 7.24 -8.38 5.11
N HIS A 118 7.20 -7.32 5.92
CA HIS A 118 8.26 -6.97 6.85
C HIS A 118 8.49 -8.07 7.89
N ARG A 119 7.42 -8.56 8.53
CA ARG A 119 7.49 -9.66 9.51
C ARG A 119 8.06 -10.94 8.92
N SER A 120 7.76 -11.22 7.65
CA SER A 120 8.22 -12.42 6.94
C SER A 120 9.62 -12.28 6.30
N GLY A 121 10.24 -11.11 6.38
CA GLY A 121 11.53 -10.82 5.74
C GLY A 121 11.49 -10.85 4.20
N ILE A 122 10.31 -10.77 3.60
CA ILE A 122 10.12 -10.80 2.14
C ILE A 122 10.27 -9.39 1.60
N LYS A 123 11.13 -9.22 0.60
CA LYS A 123 11.35 -7.94 -0.09
C LYS A 123 10.74 -8.00 -1.49
N PRO A 124 9.47 -7.58 -1.67
CA PRO A 124 8.86 -7.57 -2.99
C PRO A 124 9.37 -6.37 -3.80
N ARG A 125 9.19 -6.43 -5.12
CA ARG A 125 9.24 -5.24 -5.96
C ARG A 125 7.95 -4.43 -5.73
N LEU A 126 8.05 -3.39 -4.91
CA LEU A 126 6.90 -2.56 -4.56
C LEU A 126 6.50 -1.62 -5.69
N ILE A 127 5.19 -1.46 -5.86
CA ILE A 127 4.62 -0.44 -6.75
C ILE A 127 4.29 0.86 -6.00
N THR A 128 4.47 0.91 -4.68
CA THR A 128 4.26 2.08 -3.82
C THR A 128 5.60 2.62 -3.30
N GLY A 129 5.70 3.95 -3.19
CA GLY A 129 6.91 4.62 -2.69
C GLY A 129 6.86 4.94 -1.19
N ALA A 130 7.96 5.46 -0.65
CA ALA A 130 8.10 5.78 0.79
C ALA A 130 7.01 6.72 1.33
N LEU A 131 6.59 7.71 0.54
CA LEU A 131 5.51 8.62 0.94
C LEU A 131 4.18 7.88 1.13
N SER A 132 3.83 6.97 0.22
CA SER A 132 2.60 6.16 0.34
C SER A 132 2.62 5.36 1.63
N GLN A 133 3.73 4.65 1.88
CA GLN A 133 3.88 3.83 3.08
C GLN A 133 3.82 4.66 4.37
N SER A 134 4.36 5.88 4.36
CA SER A 134 4.25 6.81 5.49
C SER A 134 2.80 7.25 5.72
N LEU A 135 2.05 7.54 4.66
CA LEU A 135 0.63 7.91 4.76
C LEU A 135 -0.21 6.72 5.24
N ASP A 136 0.03 5.53 4.72
CA ASP A 136 -0.63 4.29 5.17
C ASP A 136 -0.36 4.05 6.66
N GLY A 137 0.87 4.28 7.12
CA GLY A 137 1.25 4.19 8.53
C GLY A 137 0.49 5.19 9.40
N ARG A 138 0.31 6.43 8.94
CA ARG A 138 -0.51 7.44 9.65
C ARG A 138 -1.99 7.09 9.67
N LYS A 139 -2.48 6.40 8.65
CA LYS A 139 -3.88 5.98 8.51
C LYS A 139 -4.17 4.62 9.16
N GLY A 140 -3.15 3.90 9.63
CA GLY A 140 -3.29 2.58 10.23
C GLY A 140 -3.63 1.48 9.22
N THR A 141 -3.30 1.66 7.93
CA THR A 141 -3.66 0.72 6.86
C THR A 141 -2.49 -0.19 6.43
N THR A 142 -1.32 -0.10 7.09
CA THR A 142 -0.12 -0.89 6.74
C THR A 142 -0.30 -2.40 6.88
N ASN A 143 -1.20 -2.84 7.75
CA ASN A 143 -1.53 -4.25 7.92
C ASN A 143 -2.59 -4.75 6.92
N TYR A 144 -2.97 -3.96 5.91
CA TYR A 144 -3.97 -4.36 4.93
C TYR A 144 -3.37 -4.51 3.53
N VAL A 145 -3.94 -5.44 2.77
CA VAL A 145 -3.74 -5.55 1.32
C VAL A 145 -4.79 -4.69 0.64
N HIS A 146 -4.34 -3.75 -0.18
CA HIS A 146 -5.22 -2.85 -0.92
C HIS A 146 -5.64 -3.49 -2.25
N LEU A 147 -6.95 -3.55 -2.47
CA LEU A 147 -7.58 -4.01 -3.70
C LEU A 147 -8.33 -2.87 -4.37
N ALA A 148 -8.21 -2.79 -5.70
CA ALA A 148 -9.00 -1.91 -6.53
C ALA A 148 -10.26 -2.61 -7.04
N TYR A 149 -11.30 -1.83 -7.35
CA TYR A 149 -12.51 -2.34 -8.00
C TYR A 149 -12.33 -2.61 -9.51
N ASP A 150 -11.40 -1.92 -10.17
CA ASP A 150 -11.27 -1.90 -11.63
C ASP A 150 -9.84 -1.56 -12.09
N GLU A 151 -9.45 -1.98 -13.30
CA GLU A 151 -8.14 -1.71 -13.92
C GLU A 151 -7.85 -0.22 -14.16
N SER A 152 -8.90 0.60 -14.22
CA SER A 152 -8.82 2.05 -14.43
C SER A 152 -8.48 2.84 -13.17
N TYR A 153 -8.10 2.16 -12.08
CA TYR A 153 -7.53 2.81 -10.91
C TYR A 153 -6.39 3.75 -11.32
N SER A 154 -6.59 5.05 -11.11
CA SER A 154 -5.85 6.10 -11.81
C SER A 154 -4.34 6.10 -11.57
N MET A 155 -3.87 5.56 -10.44
CA MET A 155 -2.43 5.54 -10.14
C MET A 155 -1.64 4.57 -11.02
N PHE A 156 -2.24 3.50 -11.55
CA PHE A 156 -1.49 2.51 -12.31
C PHE A 156 -0.92 3.12 -13.60
N GLY A 157 -1.75 3.81 -14.38
CA GLY A 157 -1.30 4.50 -15.60
C GLY A 157 -0.22 5.55 -15.34
N ALA A 158 -0.35 6.34 -14.27
CA ALA A 158 0.65 7.35 -13.90
C ALA A 158 2.01 6.72 -13.55
N LYS A 159 2.01 5.62 -12.80
CA LYS A 159 3.22 4.89 -12.42
C LYS A 159 3.87 4.19 -13.60
N ILE A 160 3.08 3.64 -14.52
CA ILE A 160 3.60 3.07 -15.78
C ILE A 160 4.24 4.17 -16.63
N TYR A 161 3.60 5.34 -16.77
CA TYR A 161 4.14 6.47 -17.53
C TYR A 161 5.50 6.95 -16.96
N ARG A 162 5.62 7.00 -15.63
CA ARG A 162 6.87 7.35 -14.93
C ARG A 162 7.89 6.22 -14.86
N SER A 163 7.61 5.07 -15.49
CA SER A 163 8.46 3.87 -15.42
C SER A 163 8.71 3.34 -14.00
N GLU A 164 7.81 3.65 -13.06
CA GLU A 164 7.83 3.11 -11.68
C GLU A 164 7.29 1.67 -11.62
N ILE A 165 6.50 1.26 -12.62
CA ILE A 165 6.02 -0.13 -12.79
C ILE A 165 6.53 -0.66 -14.13
N SER A 166 7.34 -1.71 -14.09
CA SER A 166 8.05 -2.24 -15.27
C SER A 166 7.28 -3.33 -15.99
N ASN A 167 6.79 -4.33 -15.26
CA ASN A 167 6.16 -5.54 -15.76
C ASN A 167 4.88 -5.83 -14.96
N PRO A 168 3.84 -4.99 -15.09
CA PRO A 168 2.66 -5.13 -14.27
C PRO A 168 1.97 -6.47 -14.48
N VAL A 169 1.54 -7.08 -13.39
CA VAL A 169 0.68 -8.26 -13.33
C VAL A 169 -0.62 -7.88 -12.65
N LEU A 170 -1.74 -8.31 -13.23
CA LEU A 170 -3.06 -8.14 -12.65
C LEU A 170 -3.46 -9.46 -12.00
N ILE A 171 -3.79 -9.42 -10.72
CA ILE A 171 -4.30 -10.58 -9.98
C ILE A 171 -5.76 -10.32 -9.65
N LYS A 172 -6.64 -11.13 -10.23
CA LYS A 172 -8.08 -11.06 -9.99
C LYS A 172 -8.42 -11.92 -8.78
N ILE A 173 -8.99 -11.28 -7.78
CA ILE A 173 -9.35 -11.87 -6.49
C ILE A 173 -10.85 -12.16 -6.48
N ASP A 174 -11.21 -13.35 -6.00
CA ASP A 174 -12.58 -13.77 -5.80
C ASP A 174 -13.27 -12.88 -4.75
N PRO A 175 -14.39 -12.22 -5.10
CA PRO A 175 -15.11 -11.32 -4.19
C PRO A 175 -15.64 -11.98 -2.92
N ARG A 176 -15.70 -13.32 -2.84
CA ARG A 176 -16.07 -14.06 -1.61
C ARG A 176 -15.20 -13.66 -0.41
N ILE A 177 -13.98 -13.19 -0.65
CA ILE A 177 -13.07 -12.71 0.40
C ILE A 177 -13.70 -11.65 1.31
N ILE A 178 -14.61 -10.83 0.78
CA ILE A 178 -15.31 -9.78 1.54
C ILE A 178 -16.12 -10.36 2.70
N LYS A 179 -16.64 -11.58 2.57
CA LYS A 179 -17.46 -12.23 3.60
C LYS A 179 -16.64 -13.10 4.54
N GLU A 180 -15.49 -13.58 4.08
CA GLU A 180 -14.70 -14.61 4.76
C GLU A 180 -13.46 -14.03 5.47
N ARG A 181 -13.14 -12.75 5.22
CA ARG A 181 -12.01 -12.03 5.81
C ARG A 181 -12.43 -10.67 6.37
N ASN A 182 -11.66 -10.18 7.33
CA ASN A 182 -11.81 -8.83 7.84
C ASN A 182 -11.45 -7.83 6.75
N CYS A 183 -12.47 -7.12 6.27
CA CYS A 183 -12.34 -6.14 5.20
C CYS A 183 -12.81 -4.77 5.66
N LEU A 184 -12.03 -3.75 5.31
CA LEU A 184 -12.48 -2.35 5.35
C LEU A 184 -12.62 -1.83 3.92
N PHE A 185 -13.37 -0.76 3.79
CA PHE A 185 -13.76 -0.18 2.51
C PHE A 185 -13.49 1.32 2.55
N THR A 186 -13.08 1.87 1.41
CA THR A 186 -12.81 3.29 1.28
C THR A 186 -13.52 3.93 0.10
N ASP A 187 -14.00 5.17 0.28
CA ASP A 187 -14.71 5.92 -0.76
C ASP A 187 -13.79 6.51 -1.84
N LYS A 188 -12.49 6.54 -1.54
CA LYS A 188 -11.38 6.99 -2.39
C LYS A 188 -10.09 6.34 -1.89
N ASN A 189 -8.94 6.75 -2.44
CA ASN A 189 -7.63 6.24 -2.01
C ASN A 189 -7.51 6.27 -0.47
N ALA A 190 -7.15 5.15 0.17
CA ALA A 190 -7.12 5.06 1.63
C ALA A 190 -6.16 6.07 2.28
N ALA A 191 -5.04 6.38 1.61
CA ALA A 191 -4.06 7.36 2.05
C ALA A 191 -4.50 8.83 1.88
N ALA A 192 -5.63 9.10 1.23
CA ALA A 192 -6.17 10.46 1.14
C ALA A 192 -6.55 11.00 2.53
N TYR A 193 -6.32 12.29 2.76
CA TYR A 193 -6.58 12.91 4.07
C TYR A 193 -8.04 12.76 4.50
N ASP A 194 -8.99 12.96 3.59
CA ASP A 194 -10.42 12.93 3.82
C ASP A 194 -11.08 11.61 3.36
N SER A 195 -10.31 10.51 3.34
CA SER A 195 -10.85 9.17 3.06
C SER A 195 -11.78 8.71 4.18
N ALA A 196 -12.96 8.22 3.80
CA ALA A 196 -13.80 7.43 4.68
C ALA A 196 -13.24 6.00 4.71
N ILE A 197 -12.99 5.44 5.89
CA ILE A 197 -12.54 4.05 6.05
C ILE A 197 -13.47 3.38 7.06
N GLY A 198 -14.03 2.23 6.71
CA GLY A 198 -14.91 1.51 7.61
C GLY A 198 -15.46 0.22 7.03
N THR A 199 -16.39 -0.37 7.77
CA THR A 199 -17.21 -1.50 7.34
C THR A 199 -18.13 -1.11 6.18
N PRO A 200 -18.71 -2.08 5.43
CA PRO A 200 -19.70 -1.80 4.39
C PRO A 200 -20.80 -0.85 4.87
N ASP A 201 -21.41 -1.12 6.02
CA ASP A 201 -22.50 -0.31 6.58
C ASP A 201 -22.10 1.17 6.81
N GLN A 202 -20.82 1.43 7.11
CA GLN A 202 -20.33 2.79 7.39
C GLN A 202 -20.00 3.60 6.13
N VAL A 203 -19.62 2.93 5.03
CA VAL A 203 -19.12 3.64 3.83
C VAL A 203 -19.95 3.46 2.58
N PHE A 204 -20.90 2.51 2.56
CA PHE A 204 -21.67 2.17 1.37
C PHE A 204 -22.35 3.39 0.72
N SER A 205 -22.95 4.27 1.53
CA SER A 205 -23.60 5.50 1.04
C SER A 205 -22.66 6.52 0.38
N ARG A 206 -21.34 6.34 0.53
CA ARG A 206 -20.29 7.18 -0.09
C ARG A 206 -19.73 6.57 -1.37
N LEU A 207 -20.03 5.30 -1.66
CA LEU A 207 -19.56 4.61 -2.85
C LEU A 207 -20.51 4.89 -4.02
N ASP A 208 -20.00 5.58 -5.04
CA ASP A 208 -20.70 5.77 -6.30
C ASP A 208 -20.24 4.73 -7.32
N PHE A 209 -20.96 3.61 -7.40
CA PHE A 209 -20.56 2.48 -8.24
C PHE A 209 -20.62 2.77 -9.73
N GLU A 210 -21.45 3.71 -10.19
CA GLU A 210 -21.43 4.14 -11.60
C GLU A 210 -20.14 4.88 -11.93
N LYS A 211 -19.66 5.72 -11.01
CA LYS A 211 -18.37 6.42 -11.18
C LYS A 211 -17.17 5.49 -10.98
N ILE A 212 -17.21 4.61 -9.98
CA ILE A 212 -16.17 3.59 -9.73
C ILE A 212 -15.97 2.73 -10.98
N TYR A 213 -17.05 2.20 -11.54
CA TYR A 213 -17.01 1.31 -12.70
C TYR A 213 -17.16 2.02 -14.06
N CYS A 214 -17.13 3.36 -14.09
CA CYS A 214 -17.20 4.12 -15.33
C CYS A 214 -16.16 3.61 -16.35
N PRO A 215 -16.54 3.17 -17.56
CA PRO A 215 -15.59 2.52 -18.46
C PRO A 215 -14.43 3.45 -18.84
N LYS A 216 -13.19 2.97 -18.70
CA LYS A 216 -11.98 3.76 -18.97
C LYS A 216 -11.99 4.50 -20.32
N HIS A 217 -12.54 3.86 -21.35
CA HIS A 217 -12.57 4.41 -22.72
C HIS A 217 -13.55 5.58 -22.89
N THR A 218 -14.49 5.78 -21.97
CA THR A 218 -15.39 6.95 -22.00
C THR A 218 -14.75 8.17 -21.31
N ILE A 219 -13.64 7.99 -20.60
CA ILE A 219 -12.87 9.06 -19.98
C ILE A 219 -11.85 9.55 -21.01
N THR A 220 -12.26 10.51 -21.84
CA THR A 220 -11.50 10.96 -23.02
C THR A 220 -10.79 12.31 -22.85
N SER A 221 -11.04 13.03 -21.75
CA SER A 221 -10.40 14.31 -21.44
C SER A 221 -9.75 14.32 -20.06
N VAL A 222 -8.81 15.25 -19.86
CA VAL A 222 -8.14 15.47 -18.56
C VAL A 222 -9.14 15.89 -17.49
N ASP A 223 -10.12 16.71 -17.83
CA ASP A 223 -11.14 17.15 -16.86
C ASP A 223 -12.07 16.02 -16.46
N ALA A 224 -12.48 15.16 -17.42
CA ALA A 224 -13.20 13.94 -17.11
C ALA A 224 -12.36 13.03 -16.20
N PHE A 225 -11.07 12.85 -16.50
CA PHE A 225 -10.17 12.07 -15.66
C PHE A 225 -10.11 12.63 -14.23
N ARG A 226 -9.89 13.95 -14.07
CA ARG A 226 -9.85 14.61 -12.76
C ARG A 226 -11.16 14.43 -11.99
N TYR A 227 -12.30 14.50 -12.68
CA TYR A 227 -13.62 14.29 -12.09
C TYR A 227 -13.80 12.85 -11.57
N TYR A 228 -13.46 11.84 -12.37
CA TYR A 228 -13.64 10.43 -11.98
C TYR A 228 -12.54 9.90 -11.04
N LYS A 229 -11.36 10.53 -11.02
CA LYS A 229 -10.15 10.07 -10.32
C LYS A 229 -10.46 9.58 -8.90
N ARG A 230 -11.08 10.43 -8.06
CA ARG A 230 -11.33 10.10 -6.65
C ARG A 230 -12.19 8.86 -6.46
N TYR A 231 -13.21 8.67 -7.30
CA TYR A 231 -14.13 7.53 -7.21
C TYR A 231 -13.45 6.25 -7.66
N LYS A 232 -12.69 6.32 -8.77
CA LYS A 232 -11.92 5.17 -9.27
C LYS A 232 -10.79 4.73 -8.35
N GLN A 233 -10.44 5.56 -7.37
CA GLN A 233 -9.46 5.24 -6.34
C GLN A 233 -10.09 4.65 -5.06
N ALA A 234 -11.40 4.40 -5.02
CA ALA A 234 -12.01 3.63 -3.94
C ALA A 234 -11.32 2.25 -3.81
N GLU A 235 -11.14 1.77 -2.59
CA GLU A 235 -10.39 0.54 -2.29
C GLU A 235 -11.17 -0.39 -1.37
N ILE A 236 -10.75 -1.64 -1.37
CA ILE A 236 -11.09 -2.65 -0.36
C ILE A 236 -9.79 -3.06 0.30
N LEU A 237 -9.75 -3.01 1.62
CA LEU A 237 -8.60 -3.29 2.44
C LEU A 237 -8.81 -4.65 3.12
N VAL A 238 -8.07 -5.67 2.71
CA VAL A 238 -8.15 -7.01 3.32
C VAL A 238 -7.06 -7.14 4.37
N GLU A 239 -7.43 -7.46 5.60
CA GLU A 239 -6.48 -7.56 6.71
C GLU A 239 -5.45 -8.68 6.50
N GLU A 240 -4.18 -8.36 6.75
CA GLU A 240 -2.98 -9.20 6.78
C GLU A 240 -2.57 -9.88 5.47
N LEU A 241 -3.45 -10.70 4.90
CA LEU A 241 -3.13 -11.67 3.87
C LEU A 241 -4.36 -11.95 3.00
N ILE A 242 -4.13 -12.02 1.69
CA ILE A 242 -5.04 -12.68 0.74
C ILE A 242 -4.46 -14.05 0.40
N PRO A 243 -5.06 -15.14 0.91
CA PRO A 243 -4.64 -16.49 0.58
C PRO A 243 -4.80 -16.84 -0.92
N THR A 244 -4.08 -17.87 -1.36
CA THR A 244 -4.04 -18.27 -2.77
C THR A 244 -5.36 -18.87 -3.26
N GLU A 245 -6.22 -19.40 -2.37
CA GLU A 245 -7.56 -19.89 -2.71
C GLU A 245 -8.51 -18.79 -3.22
N TYR A 246 -8.23 -17.52 -2.90
CA TYR A 246 -9.01 -16.38 -3.43
C TYR A 246 -8.44 -15.84 -4.74
N ILE A 247 -7.29 -16.31 -5.20
CA ILE A 247 -6.75 -15.90 -6.50
C ILE A 247 -7.50 -16.67 -7.59
N ALA A 248 -8.31 -15.98 -8.39
CA ALA A 248 -9.08 -16.59 -9.46
C ALA A 248 -8.35 -16.57 -10.81
N GLU A 249 -7.60 -15.50 -11.08
CA GLU A 249 -6.83 -15.35 -12.32
C GLU A 249 -5.58 -14.50 -12.11
N ILE A 250 -4.51 -14.86 -12.81
CA ILE A 250 -3.31 -14.04 -12.95
C ILE A 250 -3.15 -13.69 -14.44
N VAL A 251 -3.18 -12.38 -14.73
CA VAL A 251 -2.91 -11.84 -16.07
C VAL A 251 -1.45 -11.41 -16.12
N LEU A 252 -0.66 -12.17 -16.87
CA LEU A 252 0.77 -11.94 -17.07
C LEU A 252 1.01 -11.05 -18.31
N PRO A 253 2.05 -10.20 -18.30
CA PRO A 253 2.45 -9.46 -19.49
C PRO A 253 2.93 -10.43 -20.60
N THR A 254 2.50 -10.21 -21.84
CA THR A 254 2.91 -11.01 -23.02
C THR A 254 4.42 -11.02 -23.28
N SER A 255 5.15 -10.02 -22.76
CA SER A 255 6.61 -9.93 -22.86
C SER A 255 7.35 -10.82 -21.86
N LYS A 256 6.65 -11.52 -20.98
CA LYS A 256 7.24 -12.41 -19.96
C LYS A 256 6.70 -13.82 -20.13
N THR A 257 7.47 -14.79 -19.64
CA THR A 257 7.06 -16.19 -19.56
C THR A 257 7.21 -16.65 -18.12
N PHE A 258 6.14 -17.18 -17.53
CA PHE A 258 6.19 -17.77 -16.20
C PHE A 258 6.29 -19.29 -16.31
N ARG A 259 7.23 -19.90 -15.59
CA ARG A 259 7.59 -21.33 -15.75
C ARG A 259 7.35 -22.19 -14.51
N GLN A 260 6.95 -21.58 -13.39
CA GLN A 260 6.70 -22.35 -12.17
C GLN A 260 5.30 -22.95 -12.20
N ALA A 261 5.09 -23.99 -11.39
CA ALA A 261 3.78 -24.60 -11.22
C ALA A 261 2.78 -23.58 -10.67
N ILE A 262 1.56 -23.59 -11.22
CA ILE A 262 0.46 -22.74 -10.80
C ILE A 262 -0.65 -23.65 -10.26
N PRO A 263 -1.23 -23.35 -9.09
CA PRO A 263 -2.37 -24.08 -8.58
C PRO A 263 -3.49 -24.21 -9.62
N PRO A 264 -4.12 -25.40 -9.76
CA PRO A 264 -5.01 -25.69 -10.88
C PRO A 264 -6.30 -24.85 -10.89
N HIS A 265 -6.70 -24.27 -9.75
CA HIS A 265 -7.85 -23.37 -9.67
C HIS A 265 -7.58 -21.97 -10.20
N ILE A 266 -6.30 -21.60 -10.38
CA ILE A 266 -5.90 -20.28 -10.84
C ILE A 266 -5.82 -20.27 -12.37
N ARG A 267 -6.67 -19.48 -13.00
CA ARG A 267 -6.56 -19.22 -14.45
C ARG A 267 -5.35 -18.34 -14.75
N VAL A 268 -4.69 -18.60 -15.86
CA VAL A 268 -3.58 -17.77 -16.34
C VAL A 268 -3.91 -17.23 -17.71
N THR A 269 -3.68 -15.94 -17.91
CA THR A 269 -3.88 -15.28 -19.21
C THR A 269 -2.69 -14.39 -19.51
N TYR A 270 -2.33 -14.29 -20.79
CA TYR A 270 -1.27 -13.39 -21.25
C TYR A 270 -1.91 -12.23 -22.00
N ALA A 271 -1.59 -10.99 -21.62
CA ALA A 271 -2.13 -9.78 -22.25
C ALA A 271 -1.13 -8.62 -22.23
N ASP A 272 -1.44 -7.55 -22.96
CA ASP A 272 -0.76 -6.26 -22.79
C ASP A 272 -1.26 -5.57 -21.51
N THR A 273 -0.67 -5.97 -20.38
CA THR A 273 -1.07 -5.50 -19.05
C THR A 273 -0.84 -4.00 -18.88
N LYS A 274 0.17 -3.41 -19.54
CA LYS A 274 0.38 -1.95 -19.52
C LYS A 274 -0.77 -1.22 -20.19
N LYS A 275 -1.24 -1.69 -21.34
CA LYS A 275 -2.41 -1.12 -22.04
C LYS A 275 -3.70 -1.32 -21.23
N MET A 276 -3.85 -2.44 -20.53
CA MET A 276 -5.01 -2.67 -19.64
C MET A 276 -5.07 -1.64 -18.50
N LEU A 277 -3.94 -1.27 -17.93
CA LEU A 277 -3.86 -0.34 -16.79
C LEU A 277 -3.72 1.14 -17.18
N SER A 278 -3.23 1.44 -18.38
CA SER A 278 -2.99 2.81 -18.83
C SER A 278 -4.22 3.42 -19.49
N TYR A 279 -4.47 4.69 -19.24
CA TYR A 279 -5.45 5.43 -20.02
C TYR A 279 -4.85 5.87 -21.35
N ASN A 280 -5.63 5.79 -22.43
CA ASN A 280 -5.22 6.27 -23.74
C ASN A 280 -5.80 7.67 -23.97
N PHE A 281 -5.13 8.67 -23.41
CA PHE A 281 -5.34 10.05 -23.82
C PHE A 281 -4.31 10.32 -24.91
N GLY A 282 -4.75 10.69 -26.13
CA GLY A 282 -3.84 10.99 -27.23
C GLY A 282 -2.68 11.89 -26.75
N MET A 283 -1.46 11.58 -27.20
CA MET A 283 -0.18 12.12 -26.69
C MET A 283 -0.22 13.59 -26.24
N ARG A 284 -0.55 13.84 -24.97
CA ARG A 284 -0.33 15.12 -24.27
C ARG A 284 -0.53 14.92 -22.78
N TRP A 285 0.53 14.46 -22.12
CA TRP A 285 0.62 14.53 -20.67
C TRP A 285 1.85 15.33 -20.29
N SER A 286 1.62 16.53 -19.75
CA SER A 286 2.47 17.19 -18.76
C SER A 286 1.65 17.18 -17.46
N PHE A 287 1.99 16.29 -16.52
CA PHE A 287 1.31 16.28 -15.23
C PHE A 287 2.08 17.13 -14.23
N GLU A 288 1.41 18.12 -13.64
CA GLU A 288 1.69 18.56 -12.27
C GLU A 288 0.85 17.66 -11.34
N PHE A 289 1.52 17.01 -10.38
CA PHE A 289 0.92 16.13 -9.37
C PHE A 289 1.07 16.76 -8.00
#